data_AF-A0A831KLA2-F1
#
_entry.id   AF-A0A831KLA2-F1
#
_cell.length_a   1.000
_cell.length_b   1.000
_cell.length_c   1.000
_cell.angle_alpha   90.00
_cell.angle_beta   90.00
_cell.angle_gamma   90.00
#
_symmetry.space_group_name_H-M   'P 1'
#
loop_
_entity.id
_entity.type
_entity.pdbx_description
1 polymer ?
#
loop_
_entity_poly.entity_id
_entity_poly.type
_entity_poly.pdbx_seq_one_letter_code
_entity_poly.pdbx_strand_id
1 'polypeptide(L)'
;MLHIKNGIVIDPKNKISKEKMDIFVKNGKIVSEDEIKKDECKVIDATNKLVVAGGVDMHAHIAGSKINTGRTMRPEEMRVVRTIANKFRATVGRVLLTSPAIGYEYIKMGYTSAFEAAQPPIGALHTHEELDSIPMVDKAALPVFGNWHFVLKFVQENNLEKLKTFIAWALERTKGFGVKVVNPGGVEAWMYGGNVKNLDDQVPGFNVTPREIILSLIKATEELNLNHSVHIHCNNLGIPGNYQTTIETIKLAKGFENDKRQVLHVTHVQFNAYAGDSWRNVSSGVEEIAKTVNAMDNVTIDVGQPIFGHATAMTGDAPFQFTLHKLLGAKWSNKDSEVEGGAGIVPLVYLPKNPVHALQWAIGLELGLLVDSNKVVVTTDYPNGGPFTE
;
A
#
# COMPACT_ATOMS: atom_id res chain seq x y z
N MET A 1 -2.95 20.15 28.59
CA MET A 1 -3.08 20.88 27.31
C MET A 1 -1.68 21.14 26.76
N LEU A 2 -1.52 21.26 25.45
CA LEU A 2 -0.25 21.61 24.81
C LEU A 2 -0.39 22.94 24.07
N HIS A 3 0.67 23.72 24.11
CA HIS A 3 0.86 24.91 23.28
C HIS A 3 2.16 24.74 22.49
N ILE A 4 2.04 24.43 21.21
CA ILE A 4 3.17 24.36 20.28
C ILE A 4 3.37 25.77 19.75
N LYS A 5 4.43 26.44 20.20
CA LYS A 5 4.63 27.87 20.00
C LYS A 5 5.61 28.14 18.84
N ASN A 6 5.34 29.17 18.04
CA ASN A 6 6.24 29.72 17.02
C ASN A 6 6.62 28.74 15.89
N GLY A 7 5.77 27.75 15.59
CA GLY A 7 6.03 26.77 14.54
C GLY A 7 5.92 27.38 13.14
N ILE A 8 6.70 26.88 12.19
CA ILE A 8 6.50 27.14 10.75
C ILE A 8 5.53 26.07 10.26
N VAL A 9 4.24 26.40 10.17
CA VAL A 9 3.18 25.44 9.86
C VAL A 9 3.03 25.27 8.35
N ILE A 10 2.89 24.01 7.92
CA ILE A 10 2.45 23.63 6.58
C ILE A 10 1.24 22.71 6.72
N ASP A 11 0.11 23.16 6.20
CA ASP A 11 -1.13 22.40 6.13
C ASP A 11 -1.81 22.66 4.78
N PRO A 12 -1.53 21.83 3.76
CA PRO A 12 -2.08 22.02 2.41
C PRO A 12 -3.60 21.97 2.37
N LYS A 13 -4.24 21.18 3.24
CA LYS A 13 -5.70 21.03 3.29
C LYS A 13 -6.36 22.34 3.71
N ASN A 14 -5.76 23.04 4.67
CA ASN A 14 -6.21 24.34 5.14
C ASN A 14 -5.55 25.52 4.43
N LYS A 15 -4.78 25.27 3.35
CA LYS A 15 -4.07 26.27 2.52
C LYS A 15 -3.04 27.10 3.29
N ILE A 16 -2.44 26.53 4.35
CA ILE A 16 -1.40 27.17 5.15
C ILE A 16 -0.03 26.79 4.58
N SER A 17 0.74 27.78 4.12
CA SER A 17 2.04 27.56 3.44
C SER A 17 3.18 28.30 4.13
N LYS A 18 3.88 27.57 5.01
CA LYS A 18 5.08 28.05 5.75
C LYS A 18 4.80 29.28 6.61
N GLU A 19 3.64 29.32 7.25
CA GLU A 19 3.24 30.44 8.09
C GLU A 19 3.71 30.23 9.53
N LYS A 20 4.14 31.31 10.19
CA LYS A 20 4.53 31.25 11.60
C LYS A 20 3.28 31.37 12.47
N MET A 21 2.92 30.30 13.18
CA MET A 21 1.74 30.25 14.04
C MET A 21 1.89 29.30 15.21
N ASP A 22 0.97 29.43 16.17
CA ASP A 22 0.86 28.56 17.34
C ASP A 22 -0.21 27.49 17.10
N ILE A 23 0.01 26.29 17.62
CA ILE A 23 -0.97 25.19 17.61
C ILE A 23 -1.32 24.80 19.04
N PHE A 24 -2.61 24.67 19.32
CA PHE A 24 -3.13 24.35 20.64
C PHE A 24 -3.78 22.98 20.64
N VAL A 25 -3.50 22.17 21.67
CA VAL A 25 -4.02 20.81 21.79
C VAL A 25 -4.65 20.58 23.15
N LYS A 26 -5.88 20.10 23.17
CA LYS A 26 -6.64 19.73 24.37
C LYS A 26 -7.29 18.37 24.18
N ASN A 27 -7.04 17.46 25.13
CA ASN A 27 -7.62 16.11 25.15
C ASN A 27 -7.43 15.34 23.82
N GLY A 28 -6.24 15.43 23.23
CA GLY A 28 -5.90 14.74 21.98
C GLY A 28 -6.45 15.39 20.71
N LYS A 29 -7.10 16.56 20.78
CA LYS A 29 -7.62 17.29 19.62
C LYS A 29 -6.94 18.65 19.47
N ILE A 30 -6.76 19.08 18.22
CA ILE A 30 -6.39 20.46 17.89
C ILE A 30 -7.61 21.34 18.18
N VAL A 31 -7.40 22.43 18.92
CA VAL A 31 -8.46 23.35 19.36
C VAL A 31 -8.08 24.79 19.08
N SER A 32 -9.07 25.67 19.14
CA SER A 32 -8.87 27.12 19.08
C SER A 32 -8.17 27.66 20.33
N GLU A 33 -7.63 28.88 20.24
CA GLU A 33 -6.93 29.51 21.36
C GLU A 33 -7.87 29.80 22.56
N ASP A 34 -9.14 30.14 22.30
CA ASP A 34 -10.13 30.45 23.32
C ASP A 34 -10.56 29.24 24.16
N GLU A 35 -10.28 28.02 23.67
CA GLU A 35 -10.58 26.78 24.40
C GLU A 35 -9.50 26.39 25.43
N ILE A 36 -8.38 27.11 25.48
CA ILE A 36 -7.26 26.82 26.36
C ILE A 36 -6.91 28.00 27.27
N LYS A 37 -6.29 27.66 28.39
CA LYS A 37 -5.63 28.61 29.27
C LYS A 37 -4.13 28.44 29.11
N LYS A 38 -3.45 29.42 28.53
CA LYS A 38 -2.02 29.31 28.15
C LYS A 38 -1.10 29.02 29.33
N ASP A 39 -1.44 29.53 30.51
CA ASP A 39 -0.76 29.29 31.79
C ASP A 39 -0.89 27.83 32.29
N GLU A 40 -1.93 27.11 31.86
CA GLU A 40 -2.15 25.69 32.16
C GLU A 40 -1.61 24.76 31.05
N CYS A 41 -1.02 25.31 29.99
CA CYS A 41 -0.46 24.55 28.87
C CYS A 41 1.00 24.17 29.10
N LYS A 42 1.34 22.92 28.78
CA LYS A 42 2.75 22.56 28.56
C LYS A 42 3.20 23.15 27.23
N VAL A 43 4.18 24.05 27.28
CA VAL A 43 4.71 24.71 26.08
C VAL A 43 5.75 23.83 25.38
N ILE A 44 5.64 23.70 24.07
CA ILE A 44 6.63 23.10 23.17
C ILE A 44 7.13 24.23 22.26
N ASP A 45 8.41 24.59 22.38
CA ASP A 45 8.99 25.63 21.55
C ASP A 45 9.40 25.11 20.16
N ALA A 46 8.59 25.44 19.16
CA ALA A 46 8.78 25.11 17.76
C ALA A 46 9.44 26.25 16.97
N THR A 47 10.06 27.23 17.64
CA THR A 47 10.82 28.29 16.96
C THR A 47 11.83 27.69 15.97
N ASN A 48 11.77 28.15 14.72
CA ASN A 48 12.58 27.69 13.58
C ASN A 48 12.43 26.20 13.25
N LYS A 49 11.31 25.57 13.65
CA LYS A 49 10.99 24.19 13.31
C LYS A 49 9.76 24.13 12.41
N LEU A 50 9.79 23.19 11.47
CA LEU A 50 8.63 22.85 10.67
C LEU A 50 7.61 22.11 11.53
N VAL A 51 6.34 22.47 11.39
CA VAL A 51 5.21 21.80 12.04
C VAL A 51 4.25 21.35 10.94
N VAL A 52 4.02 20.04 10.86
CA VAL A 52 3.13 19.39 9.89
C VAL A 52 2.19 18.45 10.63
N ALA A 53 1.12 18.02 9.95
CA ALA A 53 0.30 16.91 10.43
C ALA A 53 1.16 15.64 10.58
N GLY A 54 0.73 14.73 11.46
CA GLY A 54 1.35 13.40 11.57
C GLY A 54 1.28 12.66 10.23
N GLY A 55 2.38 12.01 9.85
CA GLY A 55 2.45 11.25 8.60
C GLY A 55 1.48 10.08 8.57
N VAL A 56 0.93 9.80 7.39
CA VAL A 56 0.01 8.69 7.14
C VAL A 56 0.61 7.81 6.06
N ASP A 57 1.01 6.59 6.44
CA ASP A 57 1.46 5.58 5.50
C ASP A 57 0.26 4.71 5.09
N MET A 58 -0.26 4.95 3.88
CA MET A 58 -1.44 4.24 3.38
C MET A 58 -1.15 2.87 2.77
N HIS A 59 0.13 2.50 2.60
CA HIS A 59 0.49 1.21 2.06
C HIS A 59 1.83 0.71 2.60
N ALA A 60 1.74 -0.21 3.56
CA ALA A 60 2.88 -1.01 4.00
C ALA A 60 2.44 -2.43 4.38
N HIS A 61 3.37 -3.36 4.36
CA HIS A 61 3.22 -4.69 4.94
C HIS A 61 3.88 -4.72 6.31
N ILE A 62 3.07 -4.53 7.34
CA ILE A 62 3.50 -4.36 8.73
C ILE A 62 3.01 -5.48 9.65
N ALA A 63 1.96 -6.19 9.26
CA ALA A 63 1.31 -7.20 10.10
C ALA A 63 0.78 -8.41 9.32
N GLY A 64 0.79 -9.56 9.98
CA GLY A 64 0.11 -10.77 9.53
C GLY A 64 1.05 -11.84 8.96
N SER A 65 0.44 -12.93 8.50
CA SER A 65 1.15 -14.18 8.19
C SER A 65 2.29 -14.02 7.18
N LYS A 66 2.11 -13.15 6.18
CA LYS A 66 3.10 -12.91 5.13
C LYS A 66 4.39 -12.29 5.68
N ILE A 67 4.31 -11.17 6.39
CA ILE A 67 5.51 -10.55 6.95
C ILE A 67 6.17 -11.47 7.98
N ASN A 68 5.39 -12.19 8.79
CA ASN A 68 5.96 -13.09 9.80
C ASN A 68 6.68 -14.31 9.21
N THR A 69 6.15 -14.88 8.13
CA THR A 69 6.88 -15.89 7.35
C THR A 69 8.17 -15.29 6.78
N GLY A 70 8.13 -14.05 6.30
CA GLY A 70 9.34 -13.33 5.87
C GLY A 70 10.39 -13.20 6.98
N ARG A 71 9.97 -12.82 8.20
CA ARG A 71 10.86 -12.73 9.37
C ARG A 71 11.48 -14.08 9.70
N THR A 72 10.67 -15.14 9.73
CA THR A 72 11.10 -16.53 10.01
C THR A 72 12.07 -17.04 8.94
N MET A 73 11.76 -16.80 7.67
CA MET A 73 12.58 -17.24 6.54
C MET A 73 13.93 -16.51 6.48
N ARG A 74 14.05 -15.33 7.12
CA ARG A 74 15.21 -14.44 7.02
C ARG A 74 15.90 -14.17 8.36
N PRO A 75 16.49 -15.18 9.03
CA PRO A 75 17.23 -14.95 10.28
C PRO A 75 18.41 -13.97 10.10
N GLU A 76 18.95 -13.83 8.89
CA GLU A 76 19.98 -12.83 8.57
C GLU A 76 19.49 -11.39 8.76
N GLU A 77 18.20 -11.11 8.52
CA GLU A 77 17.61 -9.79 8.76
C GLU A 77 17.45 -9.52 10.26
N MET A 78 17.19 -10.57 11.05
CA MET A 78 16.95 -10.48 12.50
C MET A 78 18.23 -10.32 13.33
N ARG A 79 19.42 -10.35 12.71
CA ARG A 79 20.71 -10.12 13.40
C ARG A 79 20.98 -8.66 13.73
N VAL A 80 20.26 -7.74 13.09
CA VAL A 80 20.44 -6.30 13.31
C VAL A 80 19.62 -5.86 14.50
N VAL A 81 20.31 -5.59 15.62
CA VAL A 81 19.70 -5.06 16.84
C VAL A 81 19.38 -3.58 16.65
N ARG A 82 18.14 -3.18 16.93
CA ARG A 82 17.68 -1.78 16.88
C ARG A 82 17.49 -1.17 18.26
N THR A 83 16.87 -1.93 19.17
CA THR A 83 16.60 -1.50 20.54
C THR A 83 16.95 -2.63 21.50
N ILE A 84 17.78 -2.34 22.50
CA ILE A 84 18.03 -3.24 23.62
C ILE A 84 16.92 -3.02 24.66
N ALA A 85 16.37 -4.09 25.22
CA ALA A 85 15.24 -4.03 26.16
C ALA A 85 15.55 -3.10 27.35
N ASN A 86 14.63 -2.18 27.63
CA ASN A 86 14.60 -1.35 28.84
C ASN A 86 13.14 -0.98 29.12
N LYS A 87 12.80 0.32 29.22
CA LYS A 87 11.40 0.80 29.19
C LYS A 87 10.66 0.48 27.88
N PHE A 88 11.39 0.04 26.85
CA PHE A 88 10.87 -0.41 25.58
C PHE A 88 11.17 -1.89 25.36
N ARG A 89 10.32 -2.55 24.55
CA ARG A 89 10.58 -3.92 24.05
C ARG A 89 11.88 -3.96 23.23
N ALA A 90 12.62 -5.06 23.33
CA ALA A 90 13.73 -5.32 22.44
C ALA A 90 13.24 -5.44 20.99
N THR A 91 14.00 -4.88 20.05
CA THR A 91 13.63 -4.89 18.64
C THR A 91 14.81 -5.22 17.76
N VAL A 92 14.54 -6.00 16.71
CA VAL A 92 15.53 -6.41 15.71
C VAL A 92 14.93 -6.28 14.32
N GLY A 93 15.79 -6.38 13.31
CA GLY A 93 15.40 -6.33 11.92
C GLY A 93 16.19 -5.29 11.16
N ARG A 94 16.80 -5.69 10.05
CA ARG A 94 17.46 -4.77 9.13
C ARG A 94 16.41 -4.02 8.31
N VAL A 95 15.76 -4.72 7.37
CA VAL A 95 14.63 -4.22 6.58
C VAL A 95 13.33 -4.81 7.11
N LEU A 96 13.29 -6.14 7.30
CA LEU A 96 12.15 -6.79 7.96
C LEU A 96 12.21 -6.53 9.46
N LEU A 97 11.28 -5.73 9.95
CA LEU A 97 11.23 -5.30 11.34
C LEU A 97 10.31 -6.19 12.16
N THR A 98 10.66 -6.43 13.43
CA THR A 98 9.69 -6.95 14.40
C THR A 98 8.59 -5.91 14.68
N SER A 99 7.39 -6.36 15.06
CA SER A 99 6.23 -5.47 15.27
C SER A 99 6.52 -4.25 16.17
N PRO A 100 7.25 -4.36 17.30
CA PRO A 100 7.57 -3.17 18.09
C PRO A 100 8.54 -2.23 17.38
N ALA A 101 9.48 -2.74 16.57
CA ALA A 101 10.38 -1.90 15.78
C ALA A 101 9.60 -1.07 14.76
N ILE A 102 8.60 -1.66 14.10
CA ILE A 102 7.77 -0.95 13.12
C ILE A 102 7.19 0.33 13.74
N GLY A 103 6.53 0.22 14.90
CA GLY A 103 5.92 1.37 15.57
C GLY A 103 6.95 2.41 15.99
N TYR A 104 8.08 1.99 16.57
CA TYR A 104 9.11 2.94 16.99
C TYR A 104 9.76 3.68 15.82
N GLU A 105 10.02 3.00 14.70
CA GLU A 105 10.62 3.64 13.53
C GLU A 105 9.65 4.62 12.85
N TYR A 106 8.35 4.30 12.74
CA TYR A 106 7.36 5.28 12.24
C TYR A 106 7.30 6.55 13.10
N ILE A 107 7.23 6.42 14.43
CA ILE A 107 7.16 7.60 15.32
C ILE A 107 8.42 8.46 15.23
N LYS A 108 9.62 7.87 15.08
CA LYS A 108 10.86 8.63 14.91
C LYS A 108 10.82 9.53 13.67
N MET A 109 10.11 9.12 12.63
CA MET A 109 9.92 9.90 11.40
C MET A 109 8.73 10.86 11.46
N GLY A 110 7.96 10.85 12.54
CA GLY A 110 6.75 11.68 12.68
C GLY A 110 5.50 11.10 12.00
N TYR A 111 5.51 9.82 11.61
CA TYR A 111 4.31 9.13 11.14
C TYR A 111 3.47 8.68 12.32
N THR A 112 2.15 8.85 12.24
CA THR A 112 1.21 8.52 13.32
C THR A 112 0.18 7.48 12.92
N SER A 113 0.06 7.16 11.63
CA SER A 113 -0.87 6.15 11.14
C SER A 113 -0.22 5.30 10.05
N ALA A 114 -0.47 3.99 10.07
CA ALA A 114 0.03 3.04 9.07
C ALA A 114 -1.02 1.97 8.73
N PHE A 115 -1.13 1.60 7.45
CA PHE A 115 -2.14 0.67 6.95
C PHE A 115 -1.48 -0.63 6.43
N GLU A 116 -1.87 -1.78 7.00
CA GLU A 116 -1.53 -3.09 6.44
C GLU A 116 -2.23 -3.28 5.11
N ALA A 117 -1.43 -3.37 4.04
CA ALA A 117 -1.91 -3.28 2.69
C ALA A 117 -2.45 -4.59 2.10
N ALA A 118 -2.24 -5.75 2.75
CA ALA A 118 -2.76 -7.02 2.27
C ALA A 118 -3.04 -8.01 3.41
N GLN A 119 -4.26 -7.95 3.95
CA GLN A 119 -4.76 -8.92 4.92
C GLN A 119 -5.49 -10.07 4.19
N PRO A 120 -4.99 -11.31 4.19
CA PRO A 120 -5.82 -12.45 3.80
C PRO A 120 -6.97 -12.59 4.81
N PRO A 121 -8.24 -12.64 4.39
CA PRO A 121 -9.39 -12.73 5.30
C PRO A 121 -9.29 -13.86 6.33
N ILE A 122 -8.85 -15.07 5.96
CA ILE A 122 -8.63 -16.21 6.85
C ILE A 122 -7.52 -15.94 7.89
N GLY A 123 -6.57 -15.07 7.54
CA GLY A 123 -5.46 -14.64 8.39
C GLY A 123 -5.73 -13.35 9.17
N ALA A 124 -6.97 -12.88 9.23
CA ALA A 124 -7.31 -11.64 9.91
C ALA A 124 -6.92 -11.65 11.40
N LEU A 125 -7.16 -12.75 12.12
CA LEU A 125 -6.78 -12.85 13.54
C LEU A 125 -5.29 -12.61 13.77
N HIS A 126 -4.42 -13.29 13.00
CA HIS A 126 -2.97 -13.09 13.08
C HIS A 126 -2.59 -11.64 12.73
N THR A 127 -3.24 -11.05 11.73
CA THR A 127 -3.00 -9.65 11.38
C THR A 127 -3.30 -8.73 12.56
N HIS A 128 -4.44 -8.89 13.22
CA HIS A 128 -4.81 -8.07 14.38
C HIS A 128 -3.93 -8.31 15.62
N GLU A 129 -3.50 -9.55 15.88
CA GLU A 129 -2.53 -9.85 16.96
C GLU A 129 -1.19 -9.14 16.73
N GLU A 130 -0.72 -9.08 15.48
CA GLU A 130 0.48 -8.34 15.14
C GLU A 130 0.27 -6.83 15.18
N LEU A 131 -0.87 -6.32 14.71
CA LEU A 131 -1.21 -4.90 14.79
C LEU A 131 -1.25 -4.43 16.25
N ASP A 132 -1.87 -5.18 17.16
CA ASP A 132 -1.86 -4.91 18.61
C ASP A 132 -0.42 -4.83 19.15
N SER A 133 0.46 -5.68 18.61
CA SER A 133 1.87 -5.68 18.94
C SER A 133 2.69 -4.52 18.33
N ILE A 134 2.13 -3.67 17.46
CA ILE A 134 2.78 -2.47 16.93
C ILE A 134 2.36 -1.25 17.78
N PRO A 135 3.28 -0.63 18.54
CA PRO A 135 2.94 0.43 19.49
C PRO A 135 2.81 1.80 18.79
N MET A 136 2.20 2.75 19.50
CA MET A 136 2.16 4.20 19.22
C MET A 136 1.36 4.67 18.00
N VAL A 137 1.47 4.01 16.84
CA VAL A 137 0.74 4.41 15.62
C VAL A 137 -0.70 3.90 15.63
N ASP A 138 -1.60 4.68 15.05
CA ASP A 138 -2.93 4.21 14.65
C ASP A 138 -2.80 3.26 13.45
N LYS A 139 -3.66 2.26 13.39
CA LYS A 139 -3.50 1.14 12.44
C LYS A 139 -4.82 0.70 11.86
N ALA A 140 -4.75 0.19 10.65
CA ALA A 140 -5.84 -0.47 9.96
C ALA A 140 -5.29 -1.53 9.00
N ALA A 141 -6.15 -2.41 8.52
CA ALA A 141 -5.80 -3.44 7.55
C ALA A 141 -6.78 -3.48 6.39
N LEU A 142 -6.29 -3.82 5.20
CA LEU A 142 -7.07 -3.94 3.98
C LEU A 142 -7.23 -5.42 3.58
N PRO A 143 -8.41 -6.02 3.80
CA PRO A 143 -8.71 -7.37 3.30
C PRO A 143 -8.65 -7.43 1.77
N VAL A 144 -8.14 -8.55 1.25
CA VAL A 144 -7.97 -8.77 -0.19
C VAL A 144 -9.19 -9.49 -0.77
N PHE A 145 -9.74 -8.94 -1.87
CA PHE A 145 -10.98 -9.42 -2.51
C PHE A 145 -10.80 -9.93 -3.95
N GLY A 146 -9.71 -9.53 -4.63
CA GLY A 146 -9.55 -9.67 -6.09
C GLY A 146 -9.55 -11.09 -6.65
N ASN A 147 -9.39 -12.12 -5.80
CA ASN A 147 -9.36 -13.52 -6.20
C ASN A 147 -10.26 -14.39 -5.31
N TRP A 148 -11.13 -13.77 -4.51
CA TRP A 148 -12.01 -14.52 -3.61
C TRP A 148 -13.15 -15.15 -4.40
N HIS A 149 -13.31 -16.47 -4.31
CA HIS A 149 -14.30 -17.23 -5.09
C HIS A 149 -15.72 -16.67 -5.02
N PHE A 150 -16.15 -16.15 -3.86
CA PHE A 150 -17.46 -15.49 -3.73
C PHE A 150 -17.56 -14.21 -4.56
N VAL A 151 -16.50 -13.38 -4.57
CA VAL A 151 -16.44 -12.20 -5.44
C VAL A 151 -16.53 -12.61 -6.89
N LEU A 152 -15.69 -13.56 -7.32
CA LEU A 152 -15.67 -14.06 -8.70
C LEU A 152 -17.06 -14.57 -9.13
N LYS A 153 -17.71 -15.36 -8.27
CA LYS A 153 -19.06 -15.88 -8.50
C LYS A 153 -20.12 -14.78 -8.59
N PHE A 154 -20.12 -13.80 -7.69
CA PHE A 154 -21.13 -12.74 -7.71
C PHE A 154 -20.93 -11.78 -8.88
N VAL A 155 -19.69 -11.58 -9.33
CA VAL A 155 -19.38 -10.86 -10.57
C VAL A 155 -19.89 -11.63 -11.78
N GLN A 156 -19.64 -12.94 -11.86
CA GLN A 156 -20.16 -13.81 -12.93
C GLN A 156 -21.70 -13.78 -13.01
N GLU A 157 -22.37 -13.83 -11.86
CA GLU A 157 -23.83 -13.77 -11.75
C GLU A 157 -24.39 -12.35 -12.06
N ASN A 158 -23.54 -11.35 -12.28
CA ASN A 158 -23.89 -9.93 -12.33
C ASN A 158 -24.77 -9.50 -11.14
N ASN A 159 -24.48 -10.04 -9.95
CA ASN A 159 -25.29 -9.88 -8.75
C ASN A 159 -24.63 -8.90 -7.77
N LEU A 160 -24.79 -7.61 -8.07
CA LEU A 160 -24.19 -6.53 -7.29
C LEU A 160 -24.66 -6.50 -5.83
N GLU A 161 -25.92 -6.83 -5.55
CA GLU A 161 -26.44 -6.84 -4.18
C GLU A 161 -25.77 -7.91 -3.31
N LYS A 162 -25.57 -9.11 -3.85
CA LYS A 162 -24.79 -10.15 -3.16
C LYS A 162 -23.33 -9.73 -2.97
N LEU A 163 -22.72 -9.11 -3.98
CA LEU A 163 -21.34 -8.61 -3.88
C LEU A 163 -21.21 -7.56 -2.77
N LYS A 164 -22.10 -6.57 -2.71
CA LYS A 164 -22.11 -5.55 -1.65
C LYS A 164 -22.31 -6.15 -0.28
N THR A 165 -23.29 -7.06 -0.15
CA THR A 165 -23.57 -7.76 1.12
C THR A 165 -22.35 -8.53 1.58
N PHE A 166 -21.66 -9.21 0.66
CA PHE A 166 -20.46 -9.96 0.94
C PHE A 166 -19.29 -9.06 1.35
N ILE A 167 -19.05 -7.94 0.67
CA ILE A 167 -18.03 -6.97 1.06
C ILE A 167 -18.30 -6.43 2.46
N ALA A 168 -19.52 -6.01 2.76
CA ALA A 168 -19.89 -5.50 4.09
C ALA A 168 -19.66 -6.55 5.19
N TRP A 169 -20.10 -7.79 4.95
CA TRP A 169 -19.85 -8.92 5.86
C TRP A 169 -18.35 -9.17 6.05
N ALA A 170 -17.58 -9.25 4.97
CA ALA A 170 -16.15 -9.53 5.04
C ALA A 170 -15.40 -8.44 5.82
N LEU A 171 -15.70 -7.16 5.57
CA LEU A 171 -15.13 -6.04 6.31
C LEU A 171 -15.47 -6.13 7.81
N GLU A 172 -16.74 -6.40 8.15
CA GLU A 172 -17.17 -6.55 9.54
C GLU A 172 -16.46 -7.72 10.25
N ARG A 173 -16.39 -8.89 9.59
CA ARG A 173 -15.83 -10.12 10.16
C ARG A 173 -14.32 -10.05 10.32
N THR A 174 -13.63 -9.44 9.37
CA THR A 174 -12.17 -9.31 9.38
C THR A 174 -11.68 -8.04 10.06
N LYS A 175 -12.60 -7.18 10.52
CA LYS A 175 -12.31 -5.82 11.03
C LYS A 175 -11.44 -5.03 10.04
N GLY A 176 -11.76 -5.18 8.75
CA GLY A 176 -11.07 -4.53 7.65
C GLY A 176 -11.52 -3.09 7.45
N PHE A 177 -10.64 -2.27 6.89
CA PHE A 177 -10.89 -0.84 6.66
C PHE A 177 -11.38 -0.52 5.24
N GLY A 178 -11.05 -1.37 4.26
CA GLY A 178 -11.39 -1.12 2.85
C GLY A 178 -11.16 -2.32 1.96
N VAL A 179 -11.34 -2.13 0.65
CA VAL A 179 -11.30 -3.20 -0.37
C VAL A 179 -9.95 -3.19 -1.08
N LYS A 180 -9.08 -4.17 -0.80
CA LYS A 180 -7.83 -4.38 -1.55
C LYS A 180 -8.05 -5.36 -2.68
N VAL A 181 -7.46 -5.07 -3.83
CA VAL A 181 -7.47 -5.92 -5.03
C VAL A 181 -6.02 -6.14 -5.46
N VAL A 182 -5.60 -7.39 -5.54
CA VAL A 182 -4.22 -7.76 -5.94
C VAL A 182 -4.29 -8.74 -7.08
N ASN A 183 -3.71 -8.37 -8.23
CA ASN A 183 -3.66 -9.18 -9.45
C ASN A 183 -5.01 -9.91 -9.69
N PRO A 184 -6.12 -9.17 -9.91
CA PRO A 184 -7.46 -9.73 -9.93
C PRO A 184 -7.55 -10.84 -10.99
N GLY A 185 -8.04 -12.01 -10.59
CA GLY A 185 -8.09 -13.22 -11.42
C GLY A 185 -6.76 -13.95 -11.64
N GLY A 186 -5.63 -13.27 -11.54
CA GLY A 186 -4.31 -13.85 -11.79
C GLY A 186 -3.82 -14.78 -10.68
N VAL A 187 -4.19 -14.51 -9.43
CA VAL A 187 -3.82 -15.38 -8.30
C VAL A 187 -4.67 -16.64 -8.29
N GLU A 188 -5.93 -16.57 -8.75
CA GLU A 188 -6.73 -17.77 -8.99
C GLU A 188 -6.12 -18.61 -10.14
N ALA A 189 -5.75 -17.97 -11.25
CA ALA A 189 -5.08 -18.66 -12.37
C ALA A 189 -3.76 -19.33 -11.95
N TRP A 190 -3.05 -18.76 -10.97
CA TRP A 190 -1.84 -19.34 -10.38
C TRP A 190 -2.09 -20.69 -9.69
N MET A 191 -3.27 -20.91 -9.10
CA MET A 191 -3.62 -22.21 -8.50
C MET A 191 -3.68 -23.34 -9.54
N TYR A 192 -3.80 -22.99 -10.82
CA TYR A 192 -3.75 -23.90 -11.96
C TYR A 192 -2.40 -23.85 -12.71
N GLY A 193 -1.36 -23.25 -12.11
CA GLY A 193 -0.02 -23.13 -12.67
C GLY A 193 0.16 -22.01 -13.70
N GLY A 194 -0.80 -21.08 -13.80
CA GLY A 194 -0.81 -20.00 -14.78
C GLY A 194 -0.77 -18.59 -14.18
N ASN A 195 -1.16 -17.61 -14.99
CA ASN A 195 -1.49 -16.24 -14.60
C ASN A 195 -2.38 -15.65 -15.71
N VAL A 196 -3.15 -14.61 -15.40
CA VAL A 196 -3.79 -13.79 -16.44
C VAL A 196 -2.76 -12.80 -17.00
N LYS A 197 -2.85 -12.49 -18.29
CA LYS A 197 -1.92 -11.61 -19.03
C LYS A 197 -2.61 -10.35 -19.57
N ASN A 198 -3.93 -10.38 -19.73
CA ASN A 198 -4.73 -9.22 -20.15
C ASN A 198 -5.91 -9.03 -19.20
N LEU A 199 -6.45 -7.81 -19.16
CA LEU A 199 -7.64 -7.50 -18.38
C LEU A 199 -8.90 -8.24 -18.85
N ASP A 200 -8.87 -8.80 -20.06
CA ASP A 200 -9.97 -9.49 -20.71
C ASP A 200 -9.73 -11.03 -20.80
N ASP A 201 -8.64 -11.53 -20.21
CA ASP A 201 -8.40 -12.97 -20.11
C ASP A 201 -9.40 -13.62 -19.15
N GLN A 202 -9.84 -14.84 -19.48
CA GLN A 202 -10.76 -15.60 -18.64
C GLN A 202 -10.04 -16.14 -17.40
N VAL A 203 -10.64 -15.91 -16.23
CA VAL A 203 -10.22 -16.55 -14.98
C VAL A 203 -10.67 -18.02 -14.99
N PRO A 204 -9.74 -18.98 -14.84
CA PRO A 204 -10.06 -20.40 -14.87
C PRO A 204 -11.17 -20.76 -13.88
N GLY A 205 -12.21 -21.46 -14.35
CA GLY A 205 -13.29 -21.95 -13.50
C GLY A 205 -14.39 -20.94 -13.14
N PHE A 206 -14.22 -19.64 -13.39
CA PHE A 206 -15.19 -18.60 -12.97
C PHE A 206 -15.87 -17.84 -14.11
N ASN A 207 -15.40 -17.97 -15.35
CA ASN A 207 -15.99 -17.29 -16.53
C ASN A 207 -16.19 -15.78 -16.29
N VAL A 208 -15.17 -15.14 -15.72
CA VAL A 208 -15.08 -13.69 -15.50
C VAL A 208 -13.70 -13.22 -15.93
N THR A 209 -13.57 -11.92 -16.14
CA THR A 209 -12.32 -11.25 -16.50
C THR A 209 -11.84 -10.32 -15.39
N PRO A 210 -10.52 -10.01 -15.31
CA PRO A 210 -10.01 -8.98 -14.42
C PRO A 210 -10.76 -7.65 -14.54
N ARG A 211 -11.13 -7.24 -15.76
CA ARG A 211 -11.90 -6.02 -16.04
C ARG A 211 -13.26 -6.02 -15.32
N GLU A 212 -14.02 -7.10 -15.44
CA GLU A 212 -15.34 -7.24 -14.80
C GLU A 212 -15.22 -7.24 -13.28
N ILE A 213 -14.19 -7.88 -12.74
CA ILE A 213 -13.90 -7.91 -11.30
C ILE A 213 -13.65 -6.48 -10.80
N ILE A 214 -12.76 -5.74 -11.45
CA ILE A 214 -12.38 -4.37 -11.04
C ILE A 214 -13.59 -3.43 -11.11
N LEU A 215 -14.33 -3.42 -12.23
CA LEU A 215 -15.52 -2.57 -12.40
C LEU A 215 -16.59 -2.86 -11.35
N SER A 216 -16.85 -4.14 -11.06
CA SER A 216 -17.84 -4.54 -10.07
C SER A 216 -17.44 -4.15 -8.64
N LEU A 217 -16.14 -4.26 -8.31
CA LEU A 217 -15.63 -3.86 -7.00
C LEU A 217 -15.62 -2.34 -6.82
N ILE A 218 -15.30 -1.55 -7.86
CA ILE A 218 -15.44 -0.08 -7.82
C ILE A 218 -16.91 0.26 -7.55
N LYS A 219 -17.83 -0.27 -8.37
CA LYS A 219 -19.27 0.00 -8.22
C LYS A 219 -19.79 -0.36 -6.83
N ALA A 220 -19.46 -1.54 -6.32
CA ALA A 220 -19.89 -1.98 -5.00
C ALA A 220 -19.30 -1.12 -3.87
N THR A 221 -18.03 -0.71 -3.98
CA THR A 221 -17.35 0.14 -2.99
C THR A 221 -18.00 1.51 -2.88
N GLU A 222 -18.33 2.13 -4.03
CA GLU A 222 -18.98 3.44 -4.06
C GLU A 222 -20.44 3.40 -3.62
N GLU A 223 -21.22 2.38 -4.01
CA GLU A 223 -22.60 2.20 -3.55
C GLU A 223 -22.70 1.87 -2.05
N LEU A 224 -21.69 1.23 -1.47
CA LEU A 224 -21.56 1.03 -0.02
C LEU A 224 -21.08 2.30 0.71
N ASN A 225 -20.68 3.34 -0.01
CA ASN A 225 -20.16 4.61 0.54
C ASN A 225 -19.00 4.37 1.53
N LEU A 226 -18.08 3.47 1.18
CA LEU A 226 -16.92 3.16 2.02
C LEU A 226 -15.95 4.35 2.11
N ASN A 227 -15.26 4.50 3.24
CA ASN A 227 -14.36 5.62 3.50
C ASN A 227 -13.11 5.65 2.60
N HIS A 228 -12.69 4.50 2.08
CA HIS A 228 -11.57 4.37 1.14
C HIS A 228 -12.03 3.77 -0.17
N SER A 229 -11.44 4.22 -1.27
CA SER A 229 -11.66 3.68 -2.61
C SER A 229 -11.15 2.25 -2.74
N VAL A 230 -11.49 1.59 -3.85
CA VAL A 230 -10.78 0.37 -4.24
C VAL A 230 -9.28 0.67 -4.28
N HIS A 231 -8.51 -0.15 -3.57
CA HIS A 231 -7.06 -0.06 -3.52
C HIS A 231 -6.49 -1.17 -4.39
N ILE A 232 -5.95 -0.84 -5.56
CA ILE A 232 -5.62 -1.81 -6.60
C ILE A 232 -4.12 -1.96 -6.85
N HIS A 233 -3.66 -3.20 -6.78
CA HIS A 233 -2.42 -3.70 -7.36
C HIS A 233 -2.77 -4.33 -8.71
N CYS A 234 -2.27 -3.73 -9.79
CA CYS A 234 -2.58 -4.11 -11.17
C CYS A 234 -2.04 -5.49 -11.57
N ASN A 235 -2.68 -6.11 -12.57
CA ASN A 235 -2.12 -7.30 -13.24
C ASN A 235 -0.79 -6.95 -13.93
N ASN A 236 0.00 -7.98 -14.28
CA ASN A 236 1.29 -7.85 -14.98
C ASN A 236 2.38 -7.08 -14.22
N LEU A 237 2.35 -7.08 -12.89
CA LEU A 237 3.38 -6.42 -12.08
C LEU A 237 4.78 -6.90 -12.47
N GLY A 238 5.69 -5.95 -12.66
CA GLY A 238 7.10 -6.23 -12.91
C GLY A 238 7.44 -6.72 -14.31
N ILE A 239 6.51 -6.71 -15.27
CA ILE A 239 6.71 -7.19 -16.64
C ILE A 239 6.94 -5.99 -17.59
N PRO A 240 7.99 -5.97 -18.44
CA PRO A 240 8.12 -4.96 -19.48
C PRO A 240 6.87 -4.87 -20.38
N GLY A 241 6.37 -3.66 -20.60
CA GLY A 241 5.12 -3.41 -21.32
C GLY A 241 3.87 -3.46 -20.43
N ASN A 242 4.02 -3.43 -19.11
CA ASN A 242 2.87 -3.42 -18.20
C ASN A 242 2.21 -2.05 -18.05
N TYR A 243 2.88 -0.95 -18.45
CA TYR A 243 2.30 0.39 -18.33
C TYR A 243 0.98 0.53 -19.09
N GLN A 244 0.79 -0.18 -20.21
CA GLN A 244 -0.49 -0.20 -20.93
C GLN A 244 -1.60 -0.86 -20.11
N THR A 245 -1.30 -1.97 -19.42
CA THR A 245 -2.28 -2.62 -18.52
C THR A 245 -2.68 -1.69 -17.38
N THR A 246 -1.72 -0.93 -16.85
CA THR A 246 -1.94 0.08 -15.81
C THR A 246 -2.85 1.20 -16.28
N ILE A 247 -2.58 1.77 -17.46
CA ILE A 247 -3.42 2.82 -18.05
C ILE A 247 -4.84 2.33 -18.29
N GLU A 248 -4.99 1.12 -18.85
CA GLU A 248 -6.32 0.55 -19.08
C GLU A 248 -7.06 0.24 -17.78
N THR A 249 -6.35 -0.14 -16.72
CA THR A 249 -6.91 -0.31 -15.37
C THR A 249 -7.38 1.02 -14.80
N ILE A 250 -6.57 2.08 -14.89
CA ILE A 250 -6.92 3.44 -14.44
C ILE A 250 -8.19 3.93 -15.14
N LYS A 251 -8.29 3.72 -16.46
CA LYS A 251 -9.46 4.12 -17.26
C LYS A 251 -10.77 3.43 -16.83
N LEU A 252 -10.73 2.30 -16.12
CA LEU A 252 -11.93 1.65 -15.58
C LEU A 252 -12.65 2.51 -14.53
N ALA A 253 -11.97 3.47 -13.90
CA ALA A 253 -12.60 4.44 -13.03
C ALA A 253 -13.48 5.46 -13.78
N LYS A 254 -13.40 5.53 -15.12
CA LYS A 254 -14.19 6.48 -15.90
C LYS A 254 -15.68 6.18 -15.76
N GLY A 255 -16.46 7.20 -15.41
CA GLY A 255 -17.91 7.10 -15.21
C GLY A 255 -18.33 6.78 -13.78
N PHE A 256 -17.38 6.65 -12.84
CA PHE A 256 -17.65 6.58 -11.41
C PHE A 256 -17.31 7.93 -10.75
N GLU A 257 -18.15 8.36 -9.82
CA GLU A 257 -18.00 9.63 -9.12
C GLU A 257 -18.23 9.45 -7.62
N ASN A 258 -17.52 10.24 -6.82
CA ASN A 258 -17.72 10.34 -5.38
C ASN A 258 -17.37 11.77 -4.93
N ASP A 259 -18.30 12.42 -4.23
CA ASP A 259 -18.18 13.83 -3.84
C ASP A 259 -17.07 14.10 -2.81
N LYS A 260 -16.58 13.06 -2.12
CA LYS A 260 -15.68 13.20 -0.96
C LYS A 260 -14.24 12.80 -1.26
N ARG A 261 -13.99 11.95 -2.25
CA ARG A 261 -12.69 11.34 -2.53
C ARG A 261 -12.61 10.76 -3.95
N GLN A 262 -11.42 10.35 -4.37
CA GLN A 262 -11.21 9.52 -5.55
C GLN A 262 -11.96 8.17 -5.46
N VAL A 263 -12.24 7.51 -6.58
CA VAL A 263 -12.94 6.19 -6.64
C VAL A 263 -12.00 5.01 -6.84
N LEU A 264 -10.74 5.28 -7.22
CA LEU A 264 -9.70 4.27 -7.39
C LEU A 264 -8.36 4.80 -6.86
N HIS A 265 -7.65 3.97 -6.11
CA HIS A 265 -6.28 4.21 -5.69
C HIS A 265 -5.37 3.10 -6.24
N VAL A 266 -4.43 3.45 -7.12
CA VAL A 266 -3.50 2.49 -7.75
C VAL A 266 -2.18 2.51 -7.01
N THR A 267 -1.81 1.36 -6.46
CA THR A 267 -0.65 1.29 -5.58
C THR A 267 0.65 0.91 -6.29
N HIS A 268 1.76 1.35 -5.71
CA HIS A 268 3.13 1.03 -6.04
C HIS A 268 3.36 1.00 -7.55
N VAL A 269 2.94 2.10 -8.20
CA VAL A 269 2.86 2.24 -9.65
C VAL A 269 4.22 2.14 -10.32
N GLN A 270 5.31 2.37 -9.59
CA GLN A 270 6.67 2.17 -10.08
C GLN A 270 6.84 0.76 -10.67
N PHE A 271 6.30 -0.29 -10.03
CA PHE A 271 6.39 -1.67 -10.53
C PHE A 271 5.47 -1.98 -11.72
N ASN A 272 4.61 -1.03 -12.08
CA ASN A 272 3.57 -1.10 -13.10
C ASN A 272 3.76 -0.03 -14.19
N ALA A 273 4.95 0.55 -14.28
CA ALA A 273 5.29 1.66 -15.18
C ALA A 273 6.44 1.32 -16.14
N TYR A 274 6.52 0.06 -16.61
CA TYR A 274 7.59 -0.40 -17.49
C TYR A 274 7.11 -0.39 -18.95
N ALA A 275 7.79 0.39 -19.78
CA ALA A 275 7.69 0.35 -21.23
C ALA A 275 8.69 -0.67 -21.84
N GLY A 276 8.67 -0.81 -23.16
CA GLY A 276 9.37 -1.87 -23.88
C GLY A 276 8.58 -3.19 -23.92
N ASP A 277 9.17 -4.23 -24.51
CA ASP A 277 8.56 -5.56 -24.64
C ASP A 277 9.41 -6.67 -23.98
N SER A 278 10.62 -6.31 -23.51
CA SER A 278 11.54 -7.23 -22.87
C SER A 278 12.54 -6.46 -21.98
N TRP A 279 13.27 -7.19 -21.14
CA TRP A 279 14.35 -6.59 -20.35
C TRP A 279 15.51 -6.02 -21.18
N ARG A 280 15.57 -6.30 -22.49
CA ARG A 280 16.60 -5.78 -23.40
C ARG A 280 16.34 -4.34 -23.83
N ASN A 281 15.09 -3.91 -23.88
CA ASN A 281 14.66 -2.58 -24.33
C ASN A 281 13.72 -1.90 -23.31
N VAL A 282 13.71 -2.38 -22.07
CA VAL A 282 12.89 -1.81 -21.01
C VAL A 282 13.22 -0.33 -20.81
N SER A 283 12.19 0.47 -20.61
CA SER A 283 12.27 1.92 -20.39
C SER A 283 11.15 2.40 -19.48
N SER A 284 11.14 3.67 -19.13
CA SER A 284 10.07 4.26 -18.32
C SER A 284 8.80 4.46 -19.15
N GLY A 285 7.66 4.02 -18.59
CA GLY A 285 6.31 4.33 -19.10
C GLY A 285 5.60 5.44 -18.33
N VAL A 286 6.32 6.17 -17.46
CA VAL A 286 5.71 7.10 -16.49
C VAL A 286 5.02 8.28 -17.17
N GLU A 287 5.56 8.80 -18.27
CA GLU A 287 4.99 9.98 -18.94
C GLU A 287 3.51 9.75 -19.33
N GLU A 288 3.20 8.60 -19.92
CA GLU A 288 1.84 8.24 -20.33
C GLU A 288 0.92 7.95 -19.14
N ILE A 289 1.45 7.34 -18.07
CA ILE A 289 0.71 7.13 -16.82
C ILE A 289 0.38 8.47 -16.18
N ALA A 290 1.35 9.37 -16.05
CA ALA A 290 1.18 10.68 -15.44
C ALA A 290 0.17 11.54 -16.21
N LYS A 291 0.25 11.55 -17.56
CA LYS A 291 -0.78 12.19 -18.41
C LYS A 291 -2.18 11.65 -18.10
N THR A 292 -2.32 10.34 -17.97
CA THR A 292 -3.61 9.69 -17.69
C THR A 292 -4.14 10.05 -16.30
N VAL A 293 -3.30 9.96 -15.26
CA VAL A 293 -3.69 10.27 -13.87
C VAL A 293 -4.02 11.75 -13.71
N ASN A 294 -3.20 12.66 -14.24
CA ASN A 294 -3.44 14.10 -14.12
C ASN A 294 -4.73 14.51 -14.83
N ALA A 295 -5.09 13.86 -15.94
CA ALA A 295 -6.33 14.09 -16.67
C ALA A 295 -7.60 13.53 -16.01
N MET A 296 -7.49 12.75 -14.92
CA MET A 296 -8.62 12.13 -14.23
C MET A 296 -8.73 12.64 -12.79
N ASP A 297 -9.88 13.18 -12.40
CA ASP A 297 -10.06 13.78 -11.06
C ASP A 297 -10.43 12.76 -9.98
N ASN A 298 -10.75 11.53 -10.38
CA ASN A 298 -11.27 10.48 -9.52
C ASN A 298 -10.27 9.33 -9.28
N VAL A 299 -8.97 9.55 -9.53
CA VAL A 299 -7.91 8.55 -9.31
C VAL A 299 -6.75 9.15 -8.55
N THR A 300 -6.19 8.38 -7.62
CA THR A 300 -4.88 8.66 -7.00
C THR A 300 -3.95 7.46 -7.12
N ILE A 301 -2.67 7.69 -6.91
CA ILE A 301 -1.63 6.66 -6.94
C ILE A 301 -0.71 6.74 -5.73
N ASP A 302 0.00 5.66 -5.45
CA ASP A 302 1.21 5.70 -4.64
C ASP A 302 2.42 5.15 -5.41
N VAL A 303 3.62 5.62 -5.06
CA VAL A 303 4.83 5.42 -5.88
C VAL A 303 5.35 3.99 -5.79
N GLY A 304 5.62 3.47 -4.59
CA GLY A 304 6.36 2.22 -4.40
C GLY A 304 7.84 2.35 -4.74
N GLN A 305 8.50 3.40 -4.23
CA GLN A 305 9.89 3.74 -4.52
C GLN A 305 10.86 2.62 -4.11
N PRO A 306 11.68 2.09 -5.04
CA PRO A 306 12.80 1.23 -4.70
C PRO A 306 13.89 1.99 -3.97
N ILE A 307 14.38 1.42 -2.87
CA ILE A 307 15.51 1.92 -2.10
C ILE A 307 16.71 1.01 -2.37
N PHE A 308 17.83 1.59 -2.82
CA PHE A 308 19.04 0.81 -3.04
C PHE A 308 19.50 0.12 -1.75
N GLY A 309 19.80 -1.17 -1.85
CA GLY A 309 20.09 -2.02 -0.70
C GLY A 309 19.20 -3.25 -0.66
N HIS A 310 19.10 -3.87 0.52
CA HIS A 310 18.31 -5.08 0.67
C HIS A 310 16.83 -4.72 0.77
N ALA A 311 15.99 -5.62 0.27
CA ALA A 311 14.55 -5.58 0.40
C ALA A 311 14.02 -7.00 0.61
N THR A 312 12.73 -7.13 0.91
CA THR A 312 12.03 -8.40 0.84
C THR A 312 10.72 -8.19 0.12
N ALA A 313 10.63 -8.69 -1.11
CA ALA A 313 9.37 -8.66 -1.82
C ALA A 313 8.40 -9.64 -1.15
N MET A 314 7.22 -9.17 -0.83
CA MET A 314 6.14 -9.92 -0.24
C MET A 314 4.80 -9.33 -0.70
N THR A 315 4.02 -10.11 -1.44
CA THR A 315 2.75 -9.62 -2.01
C THR A 315 1.71 -10.74 -2.05
N GLY A 316 0.44 -10.36 -2.23
CA GLY A 316 -0.63 -11.28 -2.60
C GLY A 316 -0.54 -11.81 -4.04
N ASP A 317 0.39 -11.29 -4.84
CA ASP A 317 0.68 -11.72 -6.21
C ASP A 317 1.67 -12.90 -6.24
N ALA A 318 1.16 -14.09 -5.91
CA ALA A 318 1.91 -15.34 -5.91
C ALA A 318 2.64 -15.67 -7.24
N PRO A 319 2.02 -15.55 -8.44
CA PRO A 319 2.71 -15.88 -9.68
C PRO A 319 3.90 -14.95 -9.95
N PHE A 320 3.78 -13.65 -9.68
CA PHE A 320 4.91 -12.72 -9.79
C PHE A 320 6.07 -13.13 -8.87
N GLN A 321 5.78 -13.50 -7.63
CA GLN A 321 6.80 -13.91 -6.67
C GLN A 321 7.53 -15.18 -7.13
N PHE A 322 6.83 -16.12 -7.75
CA PHE A 322 7.48 -17.28 -8.36
C PHE A 322 8.42 -16.90 -9.51
N THR A 323 7.99 -15.99 -10.39
CA THR A 323 8.85 -15.44 -11.46
C THR A 323 10.09 -14.76 -10.89
N LEU A 324 9.93 -13.92 -9.86
CA LEU A 324 11.03 -13.21 -9.21
C LEU A 324 12.01 -14.18 -8.56
N HIS A 325 11.52 -15.22 -7.88
CA HIS A 325 12.33 -16.30 -7.34
C HIS A 325 13.20 -16.95 -8.41
N LYS A 326 12.60 -17.32 -9.55
CA LYS A 326 13.33 -17.95 -10.67
C LYS A 326 14.37 -17.02 -11.27
N LEU A 327 14.07 -15.72 -11.36
CA LEU A 327 14.98 -14.71 -11.89
C LEU A 327 16.20 -14.51 -10.97
N LEU A 328 15.98 -14.45 -9.65
CA LEU A 328 17.03 -14.13 -8.68
C LEU A 328 17.78 -15.35 -8.14
N GLY A 329 17.22 -16.56 -8.29
CA GLY A 329 17.73 -17.76 -7.61
C GLY A 329 17.67 -17.65 -6.07
N ALA A 330 16.84 -16.75 -5.55
CA ALA A 330 16.70 -16.51 -4.11
C ALA A 330 15.81 -17.57 -3.44
N LYS A 331 15.80 -17.65 -2.11
CA LYS A 331 14.80 -18.47 -1.39
C LYS A 331 13.38 -17.93 -1.62
N TRP A 332 12.38 -18.80 -1.61
CA TRP A 332 10.99 -18.46 -1.87
C TRP A 332 10.05 -19.18 -0.91
N SER A 333 9.02 -18.47 -0.47
CA SER A 333 7.88 -19.03 0.24
C SER A 333 6.61 -18.70 -0.52
N ASN A 334 5.71 -19.68 -0.66
CA ASN A 334 4.38 -19.53 -1.20
C ASN A 334 3.34 -19.98 -0.17
N LYS A 335 2.18 -19.32 -0.16
CA LYS A 335 1.00 -19.80 0.55
C LYS A 335 -0.24 -19.43 -0.24
N ASP A 336 -0.92 -20.43 -0.77
CA ASP A 336 -2.28 -20.29 -1.29
C ASP A 336 -3.25 -20.40 -0.11
N SER A 337 -4.20 -19.47 -0.02
CA SER A 337 -5.22 -19.42 1.02
C SER A 337 -6.54 -19.89 0.41
N GLU A 338 -7.13 -20.93 1.00
CA GLU A 338 -8.35 -21.56 0.50
C GLU A 338 -9.41 -20.51 0.13
N VAL A 339 -9.90 -20.60 -1.12
CA VAL A 339 -10.92 -19.75 -1.77
C VAL A 339 -10.65 -18.24 -1.81
N GLU A 340 -9.63 -17.70 -1.16
CA GLU A 340 -9.45 -16.26 -0.95
C GLU A 340 -8.37 -15.63 -1.86
N GLY A 341 -7.27 -16.35 -2.09
CA GLY A 341 -6.14 -15.85 -2.85
C GLY A 341 -4.84 -16.55 -2.49
N GLY A 342 -3.72 -15.84 -2.59
CA GLY A 342 -2.39 -16.40 -2.38
C GLY A 342 -1.40 -15.34 -1.95
N ALA A 343 -0.19 -15.76 -1.63
CA ALA A 343 0.90 -14.87 -1.27
C ALA A 343 2.25 -15.52 -1.58
N GLY A 344 3.23 -14.69 -1.95
CA GLY A 344 4.60 -15.10 -2.14
C GLY A 344 5.59 -14.16 -1.47
N ILE A 345 6.76 -14.68 -1.09
CA ILE A 345 7.83 -13.92 -0.44
C ILE A 345 9.18 -14.29 -1.07
N VAL A 346 9.92 -13.29 -1.54
CA VAL A 346 11.24 -13.44 -2.15
C VAL A 346 12.19 -12.33 -1.66
N PRO A 347 13.35 -12.68 -1.09
CA PRO A 347 14.46 -11.74 -0.86
C PRO A 347 15.02 -11.14 -2.14
N LEU A 348 15.37 -9.86 -2.10
CA LEU A 348 16.08 -9.19 -3.18
C LEU A 348 17.02 -8.09 -2.67
N VAL A 349 17.89 -7.61 -3.55
CA VAL A 349 18.79 -6.49 -3.30
C VAL A 349 18.79 -5.58 -4.53
N TYR A 350 18.35 -4.33 -4.35
CA TYR A 350 18.45 -3.29 -5.36
C TYR A 350 19.88 -2.73 -5.40
N LEU A 351 20.58 -3.00 -6.50
CA LEU A 351 21.98 -2.63 -6.72
C LEU A 351 22.09 -1.37 -7.59
N PRO A 352 22.72 -0.28 -7.13
CA PRO A 352 22.77 1.00 -7.87
C PRO A 352 23.49 0.92 -9.22
N LYS A 353 24.42 -0.02 -9.38
CA LYS A 353 25.16 -0.25 -10.64
C LYS A 353 24.46 -1.23 -11.59
N ASN A 354 23.34 -1.82 -11.17
CA ASN A 354 22.55 -2.68 -12.05
C ASN A 354 21.60 -1.80 -12.87
N PRO A 355 21.57 -1.92 -14.20
CA PRO A 355 20.78 -1.04 -15.06
C PRO A 355 19.27 -1.16 -14.81
N VAL A 356 18.76 -2.36 -14.51
CA VAL A 356 17.33 -2.56 -14.19
C VAL A 356 16.98 -1.85 -12.89
N HIS A 357 17.77 -2.04 -11.84
CA HIS A 357 17.50 -1.41 -10.55
C HIS A 357 17.65 0.13 -10.60
N ALA A 358 18.62 0.63 -11.37
CA ALA A 358 18.78 2.07 -11.59
C ALA A 358 17.56 2.66 -12.34
N LEU A 359 17.06 1.96 -13.36
CA LEU A 359 15.83 2.34 -14.06
C LEU A 359 14.63 2.33 -13.10
N GLN A 360 14.48 1.27 -12.30
CA GLN A 360 13.38 1.16 -11.33
C GLN A 360 13.38 2.33 -10.33
N TRP A 361 14.55 2.68 -9.80
CA TRP A 361 14.72 3.83 -8.92
C TRP A 361 14.33 5.15 -9.61
N ALA A 362 14.75 5.35 -10.87
CA ALA A 362 14.45 6.55 -11.64
C ALA A 362 12.95 6.70 -11.94
N ILE A 363 12.27 5.60 -12.31
CA ILE A 363 10.82 5.56 -12.56
C ILE A 363 10.03 6.05 -11.34
N GLY A 364 10.43 5.66 -10.13
CA GLY A 364 9.77 6.12 -8.91
C GLY A 364 9.89 7.64 -8.71
N LEU A 365 11.05 8.21 -9.01
CA LEU A 365 11.25 9.67 -8.98
C LEU A 365 10.44 10.38 -10.06
N GLU A 366 10.40 9.85 -11.27
CA GLU A 366 9.60 10.42 -12.36
C GLU A 366 8.12 10.48 -11.96
N LEU A 367 7.58 9.44 -11.32
CA LEU A 367 6.18 9.45 -10.83
C LEU A 367 5.94 10.59 -9.85
N GLY A 368 6.84 10.77 -8.86
CA GLY A 368 6.73 11.85 -7.87
C GLY A 368 6.90 13.26 -8.45
N LEU A 369 7.56 13.39 -9.60
CA LEU A 369 7.84 14.67 -10.25
C LEU A 369 6.81 15.04 -11.33
N LEU A 370 6.17 14.07 -11.97
CA LEU A 370 5.28 14.28 -13.12
C LEU A 370 3.80 14.19 -12.77
N VAL A 371 3.43 13.50 -11.68
CA VAL A 371 2.04 13.40 -11.23
C VAL A 371 1.70 14.57 -10.30
N ASP A 372 0.49 15.11 -10.42
CA ASP A 372 0.00 16.19 -9.58
C ASP A 372 0.11 15.81 -8.09
N SER A 373 0.64 16.72 -7.26
CA SER A 373 1.03 16.42 -5.87
C SER A 373 -0.13 16.02 -4.95
N ASN A 374 -1.37 16.35 -5.30
CA ASN A 374 -2.57 15.90 -4.59
C ASN A 374 -3.09 14.54 -5.07
N LYS A 375 -2.49 13.96 -6.12
CA LYS A 375 -2.85 12.65 -6.70
C LYS A 375 -1.78 11.58 -6.50
N VAL A 376 -0.61 11.91 -5.95
CA VAL A 376 0.49 10.97 -5.70
C VAL A 376 0.87 10.93 -4.22
N VAL A 377 1.13 9.72 -3.72
CA VAL A 377 1.56 9.47 -2.34
C VAL A 377 2.93 8.78 -2.33
N VAL A 378 3.82 9.24 -1.45
CA VAL A 378 5.15 8.65 -1.28
C VAL A 378 5.01 7.37 -0.46
N THR A 379 5.43 6.26 -1.04
CA THR A 379 5.45 4.93 -0.43
C THR A 379 6.68 4.18 -0.94
N THR A 380 7.13 3.18 -0.20
CA THR A 380 8.15 2.21 -0.65
C THR A 380 7.57 0.81 -0.85
N ASP A 381 6.23 0.68 -0.77
CA ASP A 381 5.56 -0.62 -0.71
C ASP A 381 6.25 -1.52 0.34
N TYR A 382 6.48 -0.97 1.54
CA TYR A 382 7.36 -1.60 2.52
C TYR A 382 6.96 -3.06 2.75
N PRO A 383 7.88 -4.04 2.70
CA PRO A 383 9.31 -3.96 2.44
C PRO A 383 9.74 -4.33 0.99
N ASN A 384 8.81 -4.31 0.03
CA ASN A 384 9.03 -4.67 -1.37
C ASN A 384 10.04 -3.74 -2.05
N GLY A 385 9.75 -2.43 -2.12
CA GLY A 385 10.66 -1.43 -2.68
C GLY A 385 11.83 -1.12 -1.75
N GLY A 386 11.62 -1.21 -0.43
CA GLY A 386 12.68 -1.01 0.54
C GLY A 386 12.16 -0.76 1.95
N PRO A 387 13.05 -0.45 2.91
CA PRO A 387 12.61 0.00 4.23
C PRO A 387 11.84 1.32 4.11
N PHE A 388 10.79 1.51 4.92
CA PHE A 388 10.09 2.80 5.00
C PHE A 388 10.90 3.89 5.70
N THR A 389 12.04 3.53 6.30
CA THR A 389 12.91 4.44 7.08
C THR A 389 13.85 5.28 6.22
N GLU A 390 13.78 5.10 4.90
CA GLU A 390 14.57 5.76 3.85
C GLU A 390 13.58 6.38 2.86
#